data_AF-A0A1M7SGF8-F1
#
_entry.id   AF-A0A1M7SGF8-F1
#
_cell.length_a   1.000
_cell.length_b   1.000
_cell.length_c   1.000
_cell.angle_alpha   90.00
_cell.angle_beta   90.00
_cell.angle_gamma   90.00
#
_symmetry.space_group_name_H-M   'P 1'
#
loop_
_entity.id
_entity.type
_entity.pdbx_description
1 polymer ?
#
loop_
_entity_poly.entity_id
_entity_poly.type
_entity_poly.pdbx_seq_one_letter_code
_entity_poly.pdbx_strand_id
1 'polypeptide(L)'
;MKICTSVLISILCVVFFSSSVLAEGSLSYTELREKFPDNNIMFESLEETLEFSQCVIGLRIMSNLSEKFAGMRVAPYYVCAKQKYGSHLPVRVTFNAETIFIDKNGKETKGIEDKRSMGVKEVMIGVLIEEINSNKFFPHDCD
;
A
#
# COMPACT_ATOMS: atom_id res chain seq x y z
N MET A 1 13.80 -45.64 16.90
CA MET A 1 13.65 -44.20 17.24
C MET A 1 14.25 -43.33 16.14
N LYS A 2 13.47 -42.97 15.10
CA LYS A 2 13.89 -42.07 14.00
C LYS A 2 12.71 -41.29 13.41
N ILE A 3 11.70 -40.94 14.22
CA ILE A 3 10.46 -40.31 13.74
C ILE A 3 10.34 -38.84 14.22
N CYS A 4 11.12 -38.41 15.22
CA CYS A 4 10.94 -37.08 15.81
C CYS A 4 11.60 -35.91 15.07
N THR A 5 12.53 -36.14 14.14
CA THR A 5 13.27 -35.04 13.47
C THR A 5 12.62 -34.53 12.19
N SER A 6 11.86 -35.35 11.44
CA SER A 6 11.26 -34.87 10.18
C SER A 6 10.04 -33.98 10.43
N VAL A 7 9.24 -34.27 11.46
CA VAL A 7 8.05 -33.48 11.82
C VAL A 7 8.45 -32.08 12.27
N LEU A 8 9.57 -31.96 13.00
CA LEU A 8 10.10 -30.68 13.48
C LEU A 8 10.58 -29.77 12.32
N ILE A 9 11.19 -30.35 11.28
CA ILE A 9 11.66 -29.59 10.11
C ILE A 9 10.47 -29.12 9.25
N SER A 10 9.46 -29.98 9.05
CA SER A 10 8.27 -29.61 8.28
C SER A 10 7.45 -28.51 8.94
N ILE A 11 7.33 -28.51 10.28
CA ILE A 11 6.63 -27.45 11.02
C ILE A 11 7.42 -26.13 10.93
N LEU A 12 8.76 -26.16 11.01
CA LEU A 12 9.58 -24.96 10.86
C LEU A 12 9.48 -24.35 9.45
N CYS A 13 9.41 -25.17 8.40
CA CYS A 13 9.17 -24.70 7.04
C CYS A 13 7.78 -24.08 6.86
N VAL A 14 6.75 -24.65 7.49
CA VAL A 14 5.38 -24.08 7.43
C VAL A 14 5.33 -22.75 8.19
N VAL A 15 6.03 -22.59 9.31
CA VAL A 15 6.12 -21.30 10.04
C VAL A 15 6.91 -20.25 9.26
N PHE A 16 7.99 -20.63 8.56
CA PHE A 16 8.75 -19.71 7.69
C PHE A 16 7.97 -19.30 6.43
N PHE A 17 7.15 -20.21 5.86
CA PHE A 17 6.30 -19.87 4.71
C PHE A 17 5.04 -19.11 5.11
N SER A 18 4.42 -19.40 6.25
CA SER A 18 3.21 -18.68 6.71
C SER A 18 3.51 -17.28 7.26
N SER A 19 4.74 -16.99 7.69
CA SER A 19 5.21 -15.62 7.97
C SER A 19 5.50 -14.80 6.71
N SER A 20 5.46 -15.43 5.53
CA SER A 20 5.60 -14.75 4.22
C SER A 20 4.25 -14.39 3.58
N VAL A 21 3.12 -14.75 4.19
CA VAL A 21 1.76 -14.60 3.62
C VAL A 21 1.07 -13.28 4.03
N LEU A 22 1.71 -12.44 4.85
CA LEU A 22 1.22 -11.09 5.15
C LEU A 22 2.34 -10.07 4.99
N ALA A 23 2.56 -9.60 3.76
CA ALA A 23 3.22 -8.31 3.59
C ALA A 23 2.82 -7.62 2.29
N GLU A 24 1.53 -7.67 1.93
CA GLU A 24 0.90 -6.45 1.41
C GLU A 24 1.13 -5.41 2.51
N GLY A 25 2.09 -4.50 2.33
CA GLY A 25 2.38 -3.58 3.43
C GLY A 25 1.27 -2.57 3.47
N SER A 26 0.51 -2.67 4.53
CA SER A 26 -0.40 -1.65 4.96
C SER A 26 0.40 -0.45 5.47
N LEU A 27 -0.02 0.75 5.10
CA LEU A 27 0.20 1.93 5.93
C LEU A 27 -1.14 2.37 6.52
N SER A 28 -1.11 3.19 7.56
CA SER A 28 -2.35 3.76 8.09
C SER A 28 -2.89 4.84 7.14
N TYR A 29 -4.20 5.07 7.16
CA TYR A 29 -4.80 6.18 6.43
C TYR A 29 -4.23 7.55 6.87
N THR A 30 -3.89 7.69 8.16
CA THR A 30 -3.20 8.88 8.68
C THR A 30 -1.83 9.06 8.05
N GLU A 31 -1.00 8.02 7.97
CA GLU A 31 0.30 8.07 7.30
C GLU A 31 0.16 8.44 5.82
N LEU A 32 -0.90 7.98 5.15
CA LEU A 32 -1.17 8.36 3.76
C LEU A 32 -1.42 9.86 3.64
N ARG A 33 -2.26 10.41 4.53
CA ARG A 33 -2.56 11.85 4.56
C ARG A 33 -1.31 12.68 4.84
N GLU A 34 -0.49 12.26 5.80
CA GLU A 34 0.77 12.93 6.14
C GLU A 34 1.79 12.90 5.00
N LYS A 35 1.72 11.88 4.14
CA LYS A 35 2.56 11.78 2.95
C LYS A 35 2.24 12.82 1.87
N PHE A 36 1.01 13.34 1.87
CA PHE A 36 0.49 14.30 0.89
C PHE A 36 -0.10 15.54 1.57
N PRO A 37 0.71 16.31 2.32
CA PRO A 37 0.21 17.43 3.13
C PRO A 37 -0.42 18.55 2.30
N ASP A 38 0.09 18.77 1.07
CA ASP A 38 -0.44 19.77 0.13
C ASP A 38 -1.85 19.42 -0.37
N ASN A 39 -2.30 18.18 -0.20
CA ASN A 39 -3.63 17.70 -0.62
C ASN A 39 -4.63 17.66 0.53
N ASN A 40 -4.37 18.35 1.65
CA ASN A 40 -5.22 18.29 2.85
C ASN A 40 -6.71 18.58 2.58
N ILE A 41 -7.03 19.57 1.73
CA ILE A 41 -8.42 19.92 1.37
C ILE A 41 -9.15 18.74 0.69
N MET A 42 -8.43 17.97 -0.14
CA MET A 42 -9.00 16.79 -0.81
C MET A 42 -9.29 15.69 0.22
N PHE A 43 -8.37 15.43 1.15
CA PHE A 43 -8.60 14.46 2.23
C PHE A 43 -9.78 14.87 3.11
N GLU A 44 -9.88 16.13 3.51
CA GLU A 44 -11.01 16.65 4.29
C GLU A 44 -12.33 16.48 3.54
N SER A 45 -12.38 16.83 2.25
CA SER A 45 -13.57 16.68 1.41
C SER A 45 -14.02 15.21 1.28
N LEU A 46 -13.06 14.29 1.19
CA LEU A 46 -13.34 12.85 1.19
C LEU A 46 -13.83 12.39 2.56
N GLU A 47 -13.19 12.83 3.65
CA GLU A 47 -13.58 12.51 5.02
C GLU A 47 -14.97 13.06 5.39
N GLU A 48 -15.44 14.14 4.76
CA GLU A 48 -16.81 14.64 4.94
C GLU A 48 -17.87 13.66 4.40
N THR A 49 -17.55 12.92 3.35
CA THR A 49 -18.50 12.06 2.62
C THR A 49 -18.28 10.56 2.86
N LEU A 50 -17.08 10.18 3.26
CA LEU A 50 -16.64 8.79 3.41
C LEU A 50 -16.11 8.52 4.81
N GLU A 51 -16.39 7.31 5.29
CA GLU A 51 -15.79 6.71 6.48
C GLU A 51 -14.74 5.69 6.02
N PHE A 52 -13.46 6.04 6.21
CA PHE A 52 -12.32 5.24 5.76
C PHE A 52 -11.94 4.14 6.76
N SER A 53 -11.61 2.96 6.22
CA SER A 53 -10.81 1.99 6.96
C SER A 53 -9.44 2.58 7.27
N GLN A 54 -8.86 2.18 8.40
CA GLN A 54 -7.54 2.63 8.80
C GLN A 54 -6.41 1.95 8.03
N CYS A 55 -6.68 0.83 7.36
CA CYS A 55 -5.69 0.08 6.60
C CYS A 55 -5.67 0.51 5.13
N VAL A 56 -4.51 1.01 4.66
CA VAL A 56 -4.26 1.40 3.26
C VAL A 56 -3.21 0.49 2.65
N ILE A 57 -3.48 -0.07 1.48
CA ILE A 57 -2.57 -0.94 0.75
C ILE A 57 -1.84 -0.13 -0.33
N GLY A 58 -0.50 -0.13 -0.32
CA GLY A 58 0.31 0.48 -1.39
C GLY A 58 1.14 -0.55 -2.15
N LEU A 59 1.61 -0.20 -3.36
CA LEU A 59 2.53 -1.06 -4.10
C LEU A 59 3.90 -1.12 -3.40
N ARG A 60 4.44 -2.33 -3.29
CA ARG A 60 5.75 -2.58 -2.71
C ARG A 60 6.84 -2.54 -3.77
N ILE A 61 7.89 -1.75 -3.55
CA ILE A 61 9.13 -1.89 -4.30
C ILE A 61 9.81 -3.20 -3.86
N MET A 62 10.00 -4.12 -4.82
CA MET A 62 10.58 -5.44 -4.60
C MET A 62 12.11 -5.37 -4.46
N SER A 63 12.69 -6.24 -3.62
CA SER A 63 14.14 -6.23 -3.34
C SER A 63 15.01 -6.55 -4.55
N ASN A 64 14.52 -7.37 -5.48
CA ASN A 64 15.19 -7.68 -6.73
C ASN A 64 15.26 -6.48 -7.70
N LEU A 65 14.44 -5.43 -7.49
CA LEU A 65 14.52 -4.18 -8.26
C LEU A 65 15.55 -3.22 -7.64
N SER A 66 15.56 -3.10 -6.32
CA SER A 66 16.57 -2.34 -5.58
C SER A 66 16.53 -2.67 -4.10
N GLU A 67 17.65 -3.10 -3.53
CA GLU A 67 17.79 -3.30 -2.08
C GLU A 67 17.59 -2.00 -1.29
N LYS A 68 17.98 -0.86 -1.86
CA LYS A 68 17.87 0.46 -1.21
C LYS A 68 16.43 0.87 -0.93
N PHE A 69 15.54 0.54 -1.86
CA PHE A 69 14.13 0.89 -1.82
C PHE A 69 13.24 -0.30 -1.46
N ALA A 70 13.85 -1.46 -1.18
CA ALA A 70 13.15 -2.70 -0.91
C ALA A 70 12.20 -2.52 0.27
N GLY A 71 10.92 -2.81 0.06
CA GLY A 71 9.91 -2.66 1.10
C GLY A 71 9.31 -1.27 1.23
N MET A 72 9.79 -0.26 0.50
CA MET A 72 9.07 1.02 0.40
C MET A 72 7.70 0.82 -0.25
N ARG A 73 6.74 1.63 0.19
CA ARG A 73 5.40 1.71 -0.39
C ARG A 73 5.28 2.95 -1.26
N VAL A 74 4.74 2.74 -2.46
CA VAL A 74 4.48 3.76 -3.47
C VAL A 74 3.08 3.56 -4.02
N ALA A 75 2.56 4.59 -4.67
CA ALA A 75 1.26 4.58 -5.32
C ALA A 75 1.18 3.55 -6.46
N PRO A 76 -0.05 3.16 -6.87
CA PRO A 76 -1.35 3.50 -6.28
C PRO A 76 -1.53 3.00 -4.84
N TYR A 77 -2.29 3.77 -4.06
CA TYR A 77 -2.75 3.40 -2.72
C TYR A 77 -4.24 3.10 -2.73
N TYR A 78 -4.61 1.98 -2.12
CA TYR A 78 -5.99 1.51 -2.04
C TYR A 78 -6.46 1.54 -0.59
N VAL A 79 -7.65 2.07 -0.38
CA VAL A 79 -8.31 2.04 0.92
C VAL A 79 -9.79 1.78 0.74
N CYS A 80 -10.33 0.96 1.64
CA CYS A 80 -11.76 0.76 1.73
C CYS A 80 -12.41 1.92 2.45
N ALA A 81 -13.58 2.35 1.98
CA ALA A 81 -14.41 3.29 2.70
C ALA A 81 -15.89 2.94 2.55
N LYS A 82 -16.73 3.57 3.37
CA LYS A 82 -18.19 3.54 3.28
C LYS A 82 -18.71 4.96 3.12
N GLN A 83 -19.76 5.15 2.33
CA GLN A 83 -20.41 6.45 2.27
C GLN A 83 -21.09 6.76 3.60
N LYS A 84 -20.86 7.95 4.16
CA LYS A 84 -21.53 8.42 5.39
C LYS A 84 -23.01 8.72 5.15
N TYR A 85 -23.35 9.15 3.94
CA TYR A 85 -24.69 9.52 3.53
C TYR A 85 -25.07 8.75 2.25
N GLY A 86 -26.31 8.26 2.16
CA GLY A 86 -26.79 7.58 0.96
C GLY A 86 -26.62 6.06 1.03
N SER A 87 -26.05 5.46 -0.02
CA SER A 87 -25.95 4.00 -0.12
C SER A 87 -24.93 3.46 0.88
N HIS A 88 -25.26 2.40 1.62
CA HIS A 88 -24.31 1.73 2.53
C HIS A 88 -23.35 0.78 1.78
N LEU A 89 -23.15 0.99 0.48
CA LEU A 89 -22.28 0.15 -0.30
C LEU A 89 -20.80 0.47 0.01
N PRO A 90 -19.96 -0.56 0.17
CA PRO A 90 -18.52 -0.36 0.30
C PRO A 90 -17.96 0.22 -0.99
N VAL A 91 -17.07 1.18 -0.86
CA VAL A 91 -16.32 1.77 -1.97
C VAL A 91 -14.83 1.51 -1.78
N ARG A 92 -14.12 1.35 -2.90
CA ARG A 92 -12.67 1.40 -2.95
C ARG A 92 -12.27 2.82 -3.36
N VAL A 93 -11.40 3.43 -2.57
CA VAL A 93 -10.77 4.70 -2.92
C VAL A 93 -9.33 4.42 -3.31
N THR A 94 -8.98 4.81 -4.53
CA THR A 94 -7.64 4.66 -5.09
C THR A 94 -6.98 6.03 -5.21
N PHE A 95 -5.90 6.25 -4.47
CA PHE A 95 -5.06 7.45 -4.57
C PHE A 95 -3.91 7.18 -5.53
N ASN A 96 -3.90 7.87 -6.66
CA ASN A 96 -2.87 7.77 -7.68
C ASN A 96 -1.85 8.88 -7.48
N ALA A 97 -0.57 8.51 -7.46
CA ALA A 97 0.53 9.45 -7.39
C ALA A 97 1.63 9.08 -8.38
N GLU A 98 2.39 10.08 -8.83
CA GLU A 98 3.59 9.90 -9.62
C GLU A 98 4.76 9.58 -8.69
N THR A 99 5.45 8.47 -8.92
CA THR A 99 6.66 8.10 -8.18
C THR A 99 7.89 8.71 -8.85
N ILE A 100 8.54 9.66 -8.17
CA ILE A 100 9.71 10.40 -8.64
C ILE A 100 10.93 9.98 -7.81
N PHE A 101 11.98 9.49 -8.47
CA PHE A 101 13.21 9.10 -7.80
C PHE A 101 14.16 10.29 -7.68
N ILE A 102 14.70 10.53 -6.48
CA ILE A 102 15.55 11.69 -6.20
C ILE A 102 16.95 11.29 -5.73
N ASP A 103 17.94 12.14 -6.04
CA ASP A 103 19.30 12.02 -5.53
C ASP A 103 19.44 12.62 -4.11
N LYS A 104 20.65 12.57 -3.55
CA LYS A 104 20.96 13.14 -2.22
C LYS A 104 20.70 14.65 -2.08
N ASN A 105 20.58 15.36 -3.20
CA ASN A 105 20.33 16.80 -3.25
C ASN A 105 18.84 17.10 -3.54
N GLY A 106 17.98 16.07 -3.63
CA GLY A 106 16.57 16.20 -3.96
C GLY A 106 16.29 16.38 -5.46
N LYS A 107 17.28 16.20 -6.33
CA LYS A 107 17.09 16.33 -7.79
C LYS A 107 16.59 15.03 -8.39
N GLU A 108 15.67 15.12 -9.35
CA GLU A 108 15.14 13.98 -10.06
C GLU A 108 16.22 13.16 -10.79
N THR A 109 16.02 11.85 -10.81
CA THR A 109 16.90 10.84 -11.40
C THR A 109 16.11 10.00 -12.40
N LYS A 110 16.81 9.14 -13.15
CA LYS A 110 16.19 8.37 -14.23
C LYS A 110 15.30 7.20 -13.77
N GLY A 111 15.24 6.93 -12.47
CA GLY A 111 14.42 5.85 -11.92
C GLY A 111 15.14 5.01 -10.87
N ILE A 112 14.53 3.86 -10.56
CA ILE A 112 15.00 2.93 -9.53
C ILE A 112 16.40 2.34 -9.81
N GLU A 113 16.76 2.19 -11.09
CA GLU A 113 18.05 1.63 -11.53
C GLU A 113 19.21 2.64 -11.48
N ASP A 114 18.92 3.95 -11.37
CA ASP A 114 19.96 4.97 -11.31
C ASP A 114 20.69 4.86 -9.96
N LYS A 115 21.99 4.59 -10.00
CA LYS A 115 22.84 4.43 -8.80
C LYS A 115 22.82 5.66 -7.89
N ARG A 116 22.52 6.84 -8.45
CA ARG A 116 22.42 8.12 -7.73
C ARG A 116 21.11 8.28 -6.98
N SER A 117 20.09 7.47 -7.27
CA SER A 117 18.82 7.48 -6.55
C SER A 117 19.06 7.11 -5.09
N MET A 118 18.59 7.99 -4.21
CA MET A 118 18.73 7.91 -2.75
C MET A 118 17.38 8.01 -2.05
N GLY A 119 16.34 8.47 -2.73
CA GLY A 119 15.00 8.61 -2.17
C GLY A 119 13.91 8.51 -3.23
N VAL A 120 12.68 8.49 -2.74
CA VAL A 120 11.46 8.54 -3.52
C VAL A 120 10.62 9.71 -3.02
N LYS A 121 10.16 10.53 -3.95
CA LYS A 121 9.14 11.55 -3.74
C LYS A 121 7.88 11.11 -4.49
N GLU A 122 6.71 11.41 -3.94
CA GLU A 122 5.46 11.15 -4.63
C GLU A 122 4.65 12.43 -4.77
N VAL A 123 3.96 12.55 -5.90
CA VAL A 123 3.10 13.70 -6.21
C VAL A 123 1.72 13.16 -6.56
N MET A 124 0.70 13.51 -5.77
CA MET A 124 -0.67 13.05 -6.01
C MET A 124 -1.15 13.57 -7.37
N ILE A 125 -1.62 12.66 -8.22
CA ILE A 125 -2.17 12.95 -9.55
C ILE A 125 -3.70 12.99 -9.49
N GLY A 126 -4.31 12.14 -8.66
CA GLY A 126 -5.76 12.13 -8.52
C GLY A 126 -6.29 10.99 -7.67
N VAL A 127 -7.61 10.99 -7.48
CA VAL A 127 -8.35 10.01 -6.69
C VAL A 127 -9.47 9.41 -7.53
N LEU A 128 -9.59 8.09 -7.46
CA LEU A 128 -10.68 7.33 -8.08
C LEU A 128 -11.51 6.66 -6.98
N ILE A 129 -12.83 6.72 -7.08
CA ILE A 129 -13.76 6.08 -6.16
C ILE A 129 -14.60 5.09 -6.96
N GLU A 130 -14.58 3.83 -6.57
CA GLU A 130 -15.29 2.74 -7.24
C GLU A 130 -16.21 2.01 -6.26
N GLU A 131 -17.48 1.84 -6.64
CA GLU A 131 -18.40 0.99 -5.88
C GLU A 131 -18.00 -0.48 -6.02
N ILE A 132 -17.86 -1.17 -4.90
CA ILE A 132 -17.47 -2.58 -4.89
C ILE A 132 -18.74 -3.42 -5.00
N ASN A 133 -19.00 -3.94 -6.21
CA ASN A 133 -20.02 -4.96 -6.42
C ASN A 133 -19.44 -6.33 -6.04
N SER A 134 -20.09 -7.03 -5.10
CA SER A 134 -19.59 -8.22 -4.38
C SER A 134 -19.12 -9.43 -5.22
N ASN A 135 -19.24 -9.40 -6.55
CA ASN A 135 -18.92 -10.51 -7.45
C ASN A 135 -17.51 -10.46 -8.07
N LYS A 136 -16.69 -9.43 -7.79
CA LYS A 136 -15.28 -9.32 -8.26
C LYS A 136 -14.29 -9.24 -7.10
N PHE A 137 -14.50 -10.08 -6.09
CA PHE A 137 -13.73 -10.05 -4.85
C PHE A 137 -12.28 -10.49 -5.07
N PHE A 138 -11.32 -9.65 -4.72
CA PHE A 138 -10.01 -10.10 -4.29
C PHE A 138 -10.08 -10.33 -2.76
N PRO A 139 -9.47 -11.38 -2.20
CA PRO A 139 -9.73 -11.86 -0.84
C PRO A 139 -9.21 -10.96 0.30
N HIS A 140 -8.82 -9.71 0.03
CA HIS A 140 -8.27 -8.77 1.02
C HIS A 140 -9.09 -7.48 1.15
N ASP A 141 -10.26 -7.43 0.51
CA ASP A 141 -11.06 -6.22 0.39
C ASP A 141 -12.07 -6.08 1.54
N CYS A 142 -11.64 -5.38 2.58
CA CYS A 142 -12.54 -4.74 3.55
C CYS A 142 -13.27 -5.70 4.52
N ASP A 143 -12.53 -6.56 5.21
CA ASP A 143 -13.01 -7.19 6.47
C ASP A 143 -12.95 -6.19 7.65
#